data_AF-A0A7H8S4U1-F1
#
_entry.id   AF-A0A7H8S4U1-F1
#
_cell.length_a   1.000
_cell.length_b   1.000
_cell.length_c   1.000
_cell.angle_alpha   90.00
_cell.angle_beta   90.00
_cell.angle_gamma   90.00
#
_symmetry.space_group_name_H-M   'P 1'
#
loop_
_entity.id
_entity.type
_entity.pdbx_description
1 polymer ?
#
loop_
_entity_poly.entity_id
_entity_poly.type
_entity_poly.pdbx_seq_one_letter_code
_entity_poly.pdbx_strand_id
1 'polypeptide(L)'
;MLDFEVKLSGKSFNAVKEQYFGKVRKSLHPAYQLNPYQLKCIGWQNYKRISFNGFLQKREHVLKDWKQFVHDELVTHYALFLCIAHLENQNERQKELMTWFIRKCWTSPIPAMYDQVQNAFLGRYEDLKDWAAEGTELGRSAWRVCLKTMDIDLDSLFLNILFLKALTKIDDKKRHNPKRKVSQKKLYNKVKDTKRHVKIQI
;
A
#
# COMPACT_ATOMS: atom_id res chain seq x y z
N MET A 1 -15.15 -16.40 -41.34
CA MET A 1 -16.54 -16.90 -41.45
C MET A 1 -17.55 -15.80 -41.12
N LEU A 2 -17.46 -15.13 -39.95
CA LEU A 2 -18.36 -14.04 -39.55
C LEU A 2 -18.35 -12.82 -40.51
N ASP A 3 -17.18 -12.41 -41.02
CA ASP A 3 -17.09 -11.27 -41.95
C ASP A 3 -17.82 -11.51 -43.28
N PHE A 4 -17.93 -12.78 -43.68
CA PHE A 4 -18.62 -13.16 -44.91
C PHE A 4 -20.15 -13.03 -44.72
N GLU A 5 -20.63 -13.42 -43.56
CA GLU A 5 -22.04 -13.34 -43.17
C GLU A 5 -22.49 -11.91 -42.88
N VAL A 6 -21.60 -11.06 -42.38
CA VAL A 6 -21.81 -9.60 -42.27
C VAL A 6 -22.04 -8.97 -43.64
N LYS A 7 -21.24 -9.35 -44.64
CA LYS A 7 -21.39 -8.85 -46.01
C LYS A 7 -22.66 -9.36 -46.69
N LEU A 8 -23.09 -10.59 -46.40
CA LEU A 8 -24.30 -11.20 -46.96
C LEU A 8 -25.60 -10.71 -46.29
N SER A 9 -25.58 -10.53 -44.97
CA SER A 9 -26.77 -10.17 -44.19
C SER A 9 -27.01 -8.67 -44.09
N GLY A 10 -26.01 -7.83 -44.43
CA GLY A 10 -26.06 -6.38 -44.26
C GLY A 10 -26.12 -5.90 -42.81
N LYS A 11 -26.03 -6.82 -41.83
CA LYS A 11 -26.01 -6.51 -40.40
C LYS A 11 -24.60 -6.10 -39.97
N SER A 12 -24.51 -5.27 -38.93
CA SER A 12 -23.20 -4.89 -38.38
C SER A 12 -22.45 -6.10 -37.82
N PHE A 13 -21.12 -6.09 -37.88
CA PHE A 13 -20.27 -7.17 -37.36
C PHE A 13 -20.59 -7.50 -35.90
N ASN A 14 -20.88 -6.49 -35.08
CA ASN A 14 -21.27 -6.70 -33.68
C ASN A 14 -22.59 -7.45 -33.56
N ALA A 15 -23.60 -7.18 -34.40
CA ALA A 15 -24.87 -7.90 -34.36
C ALA A 15 -24.72 -9.37 -34.77
N VAL A 16 -23.92 -9.67 -35.80
CA VAL A 16 -23.60 -11.04 -36.20
C VAL A 16 -22.80 -11.74 -35.10
N LYS A 17 -21.80 -11.08 -34.53
CA LYS A 17 -21.02 -11.60 -33.40
C LYS A 17 -21.90 -11.89 -32.17
N GLU A 18 -22.84 -11.01 -31.83
CA GLU A 18 -23.77 -11.23 -30.72
C GLU A 18 -24.76 -12.37 -30.97
N GLN A 19 -25.10 -12.66 -32.23
CA GLN A 19 -25.95 -13.79 -32.59
C GLN A 19 -25.26 -15.14 -32.31
N TYR A 20 -23.95 -15.23 -32.57
CA TYR A 20 -23.18 -16.46 -32.37
C TYR A 20 -22.58 -16.60 -30.96
N PHE A 21 -22.12 -15.50 -30.37
CA PHE A 21 -21.39 -15.50 -29.09
C PHE A 21 -22.20 -14.90 -27.93
N GLY A 22 -23.43 -14.43 -28.19
CA GLY A 22 -24.23 -13.70 -27.21
C GLY A 22 -23.77 -12.25 -27.03
N LYS A 23 -24.55 -11.47 -26.28
CA LYS A 23 -24.21 -10.08 -25.93
C LYS A 23 -22.93 -10.04 -25.09
N VAL A 24 -22.01 -9.16 -25.46
CA VAL A 24 -20.79 -8.90 -24.67
C VAL A 24 -21.21 -8.45 -23.27
N ARG A 25 -20.88 -9.26 -22.24
CA ARG A 25 -21.12 -8.88 -20.85
C ARG A 25 -20.32 -7.61 -20.55
N LYS A 26 -21.00 -6.55 -20.10
CA LYS A 26 -20.35 -5.31 -19.65
C LYS A 26 -19.27 -5.66 -18.62
N SER A 27 -18.08 -5.07 -18.75
CA SER A 27 -17.00 -5.33 -17.81
C SER A 27 -17.47 -4.95 -16.40
N LEU A 28 -17.28 -5.88 -15.45
CA LEU A 28 -17.59 -5.62 -14.06
C LEU A 28 -16.60 -4.58 -13.54
N HIS A 29 -17.09 -3.62 -12.74
CA HIS A 29 -16.23 -2.63 -12.09
C HIS A 29 -15.14 -3.34 -11.26
N PRO A 30 -13.87 -2.88 -11.28
CA PRO A 30 -12.75 -3.56 -10.62
C PRO A 30 -12.96 -3.82 -9.12
N ALA A 31 -13.68 -2.92 -8.43
CA ALA A 31 -14.03 -3.12 -7.01
C ALA A 31 -14.85 -4.40 -6.74
N TYR A 32 -15.58 -4.94 -7.72
CA TYR A 32 -16.30 -6.21 -7.58
C TYR A 32 -15.39 -7.44 -7.71
N GLN A 33 -14.22 -7.28 -8.34
CA GLN A 33 -13.24 -8.35 -8.52
C GLN A 33 -12.41 -8.58 -7.24
N LEU A 34 -12.47 -7.65 -6.28
CA LEU A 34 -11.81 -7.79 -4.99
C LEU A 34 -12.40 -8.95 -4.18
N ASN A 35 -11.53 -9.85 -3.74
CA ASN A 35 -11.93 -10.99 -2.91
C ASN A 35 -12.27 -10.54 -1.47
N PRO A 36 -12.97 -11.39 -0.68
CA PRO A 36 -13.37 -11.01 0.68
C PRO A 36 -12.20 -10.66 1.61
N TYR A 37 -11.03 -11.27 1.39
CA TYR A 37 -9.83 -11.00 2.18
C TYR A 37 -9.23 -9.63 1.86
N GLN A 38 -9.11 -9.28 0.58
CA GLN A 38 -8.70 -7.95 0.10
C GLN A 38 -9.65 -6.86 0.63
N LEU A 39 -10.96 -7.09 0.58
CA LEU A 39 -11.96 -6.18 1.16
C LEU A 39 -11.84 -6.06 2.68
N LYS A 40 -11.37 -7.11 3.38
CA LYS A 40 -11.11 -7.08 4.83
C LYS A 40 -9.91 -6.19 5.15
N CYS A 41 -8.84 -6.28 4.35
CA CYS A 41 -7.63 -5.46 4.52
C CYS A 41 -7.93 -3.95 4.46
N ILE A 42 -8.89 -3.55 3.63
CA ILE A 42 -9.32 -2.14 3.51
C ILE A 42 -10.57 -1.79 4.34
N GLY A 43 -11.08 -2.71 5.16
CA GLY A 43 -12.22 -2.45 6.06
C GLY A 43 -13.61 -2.42 5.41
N TRP A 44 -13.73 -2.78 4.12
CA TRP A 44 -14.98 -2.74 3.36
C TRP A 44 -15.78 -4.05 3.38
N GLN A 45 -15.21 -5.14 3.92
CA GLN A 45 -15.86 -6.47 3.93
C GLN A 45 -17.23 -6.46 4.62
N ASN A 46 -17.31 -5.88 5.83
CA ASN A 46 -18.56 -5.84 6.59
C ASN A 46 -19.59 -4.92 5.94
N TYR A 47 -19.13 -3.82 5.34
CA TYR A 47 -20.01 -2.87 4.65
C TYR A 47 -20.69 -3.53 3.44
N LYS A 48 -19.94 -4.29 2.63
CA LYS A 48 -20.49 -5.06 1.50
C LYS A 48 -21.52 -6.09 1.93
N ARG A 49 -21.33 -6.72 3.11
CA ARG A 49 -22.26 -7.72 3.68
C ARG A 49 -23.56 -7.08 4.20
N ILE A 50 -23.45 -5.91 4.83
CA ILE A 50 -24.59 -5.22 5.46
C ILE A 50 -25.44 -4.47 4.42
N SER A 51 -24.81 -3.80 3.45
CA SER A 51 -25.52 -3.03 2.42
C SER A 51 -24.81 -3.12 1.07
N PHE A 52 -25.31 -4.01 0.21
CA PHE A 52 -24.80 -4.09 -1.16
C PHE A 52 -25.07 -2.81 -1.96
N ASN A 53 -26.27 -2.21 -1.82
CA ASN A 53 -26.59 -0.94 -2.49
C ASN A 53 -25.70 0.22 -2.02
N GLY A 54 -25.36 0.28 -0.72
CA GLY A 54 -24.38 1.25 -0.21
C GLY A 54 -22.98 1.01 -0.80
N PHE A 55 -22.59 -0.26 -0.96
CA PHE A 55 -21.34 -0.62 -1.63
C PHE A 55 -21.33 -0.20 -3.11
N LEU A 56 -22.45 -0.34 -3.83
CA LEU A 56 -22.57 0.13 -5.22
C LEU A 56 -22.30 1.63 -5.34
N GLN A 57 -22.90 2.43 -4.45
CA GLN A 57 -22.75 3.90 -4.44
C GLN A 57 -21.32 4.32 -4.11
N LYS A 58 -20.60 3.54 -3.29
CA LYS A 58 -19.24 3.87 -2.83
C LYS A 58 -18.13 3.08 -3.55
N ARG A 59 -18.44 2.42 -4.68
CA ARG A 59 -17.49 1.54 -5.39
C ARG A 59 -16.18 2.23 -5.79
N GLU A 60 -16.22 3.53 -6.09
CA GLU A 60 -15.03 4.32 -6.42
C GLU A 60 -14.14 4.53 -5.19
N HIS A 61 -14.73 4.76 -4.02
CA HIS A 61 -14.00 4.87 -2.76
C HIS A 61 -13.33 3.55 -2.38
N VAL A 62 -14.03 2.43 -2.55
CA VAL A 62 -13.46 1.08 -2.34
C VAL A 62 -12.22 0.89 -3.21
N LEU A 63 -12.30 1.26 -4.50
CA LEU A 63 -11.17 1.13 -5.41
C LEU A 63 -10.02 2.07 -5.05
N LYS A 64 -10.32 3.29 -4.62
CA LYS A 64 -9.32 4.25 -4.15
C LYS A 64 -8.58 3.73 -2.92
N ASP A 65 -9.31 3.22 -1.93
CA ASP A 65 -8.73 2.66 -0.71
C ASP A 65 -7.89 1.42 -1.00
N TRP A 66 -8.34 0.57 -1.94
CA TRP A 66 -7.55 -0.56 -2.41
C TRP A 66 -6.25 -0.14 -3.09
N LYS A 67 -6.31 0.83 -4.01
CA LYS A 67 -5.11 1.36 -4.68
C LYS A 67 -4.12 1.95 -3.67
N GLN A 68 -4.62 2.69 -2.68
CA GLN A 68 -3.78 3.25 -1.62
C GLN A 68 -3.14 2.14 -0.77
N PHE A 69 -3.91 1.12 -0.39
CA PHE A 69 -3.38 -0.02 0.35
C PHE A 69 -2.27 -0.74 -0.43
N VAL A 70 -2.51 -1.03 -1.72
CA VAL A 70 -1.51 -1.67 -2.60
C VAL A 70 -0.26 -0.81 -2.69
N HIS A 71 -0.42 0.49 -2.91
CA HIS A 71 0.69 1.44 -2.96
C HIS A 71 1.52 1.40 -1.69
N ASP A 72 0.89 1.61 -0.53
CA ASP A 72 1.56 1.62 0.76
C ASP A 72 2.32 0.32 1.04
N GLU A 73 1.70 -0.83 0.76
CA GLU A 73 2.31 -2.13 0.97
C GLU A 73 3.52 -2.36 0.05
N LEU A 74 3.43 -1.97 -1.23
CA LEU A 74 4.54 -2.04 -2.18
C LEU A 74 5.71 -1.14 -1.75
N VAL A 75 5.46 0.09 -1.29
CA VAL A 75 6.50 0.99 -0.73
C VAL A 75 7.31 0.27 0.36
N THR A 76 6.62 -0.36 1.32
CA THR A 76 7.27 -1.04 2.44
C THR A 76 8.06 -2.26 2.01
N HIS A 77 7.47 -3.10 1.17
CA HIS A 77 8.12 -4.33 0.74
C HIS A 77 9.30 -4.03 -0.18
N TYR A 78 9.23 -2.96 -0.97
CA TYR A 78 10.37 -2.49 -1.76
C TYR A 78 11.50 -1.97 -0.87
N ALA A 79 11.19 -1.16 0.14
CA ALA A 79 12.18 -0.69 1.12
C ALA A 79 12.87 -1.88 1.83
N LEU A 80 12.10 -2.88 2.24
CA LEU A 80 12.61 -4.11 2.84
C LEU A 80 13.51 -4.89 1.89
N PHE A 81 13.04 -5.10 0.66
CA PHE A 81 13.80 -5.80 -0.37
C PHE A 81 15.15 -5.11 -0.62
N LEU A 82 15.15 -3.78 -0.76
CA LEU A 82 16.37 -3.00 -0.92
C LEU A 82 17.36 -3.23 0.22
N CYS A 83 16.89 -3.19 1.46
CA CYS A 83 17.78 -3.37 2.59
C CYS A 83 18.32 -4.80 2.69
N ILE A 84 17.53 -5.82 2.35
CA ILE A 84 18.02 -7.22 2.27
C ILE A 84 19.04 -7.37 1.13
N ALA A 85 18.77 -6.76 -0.03
CA ALA A 85 19.64 -6.83 -1.19
C ALA A 85 21.02 -6.18 -0.95
N HIS A 86 21.08 -5.16 -0.10
CA HIS A 86 22.33 -4.45 0.25
C HIS A 86 23.01 -4.98 1.53
N LEU A 87 22.66 -6.19 1.99
CA LEU A 87 23.41 -6.86 3.06
C LEU A 87 24.75 -7.38 2.55
N GLU A 88 25.79 -6.58 2.73
CA GLU A 88 27.16 -6.94 2.37
C GLU A 88 27.76 -7.94 3.38
N ASN A 89 28.56 -8.89 2.89
CA ASN A 89 29.33 -9.86 3.69
C ASN A 89 28.50 -10.82 4.56
N GLN A 90 27.18 -10.93 4.35
CA GLN A 90 26.28 -11.85 5.08
C GLN A 90 25.44 -12.72 4.14
N ASN A 91 26.10 -13.41 3.19
CA ASN A 91 25.43 -14.13 2.10
C ASN A 91 24.43 -15.20 2.56
N GLU A 92 24.72 -15.96 3.62
CA GLU A 92 23.79 -16.98 4.13
C GLU A 92 22.54 -16.34 4.73
N ARG A 93 22.71 -15.35 5.61
CA ARG A 93 21.61 -14.59 6.21
C ARG A 93 20.79 -13.86 5.15
N GLN A 94 21.43 -13.30 4.11
CA GLN A 94 20.75 -12.68 2.98
C GLN A 94 19.83 -13.69 2.26
N LYS A 95 20.31 -14.91 1.99
CA LYS A 95 19.50 -15.97 1.36
C LYS A 95 18.31 -16.38 2.21
N GLU A 96 18.51 -16.52 3.53
CA GLU A 96 17.42 -16.84 4.46
C GLU A 96 16.34 -15.75 4.47
N LEU A 97 16.75 -14.49 4.58
CA LEU A 97 15.87 -13.33 4.58
C LEU A 97 15.13 -13.18 3.26
N MET A 98 15.82 -13.41 2.13
CA MET A 98 15.18 -13.37 0.83
C MET A 98 14.14 -14.49 0.68
N THR A 99 14.44 -15.70 1.18
CA THR A 99 13.50 -16.82 1.19
C THR A 99 12.26 -16.50 2.03
N TRP A 100 12.45 -15.91 3.20
CA TRP A 100 11.37 -15.43 4.04
C TRP A 100 10.53 -14.34 3.35
N PHE A 101 11.19 -13.37 2.70
CA PHE A 101 10.55 -12.27 2.00
C PHE A 101 9.67 -12.75 0.84
N ILE A 102 10.17 -13.69 0.03
CA ILE A 102 9.42 -14.31 -1.06
C ILE A 102 8.16 -14.98 -0.52
N ARG A 103 8.29 -15.79 0.55
CA ARG A 103 7.15 -16.44 1.20
C ARG A 103 6.12 -15.42 1.69
N LYS A 104 6.56 -14.31 2.29
CA LYS A 104 5.67 -13.23 2.73
C LYS A 104 4.93 -12.60 1.57
N CYS A 105 5.62 -12.31 0.46
CA CYS A 105 5.01 -11.76 -0.75
C CYS A 105 3.97 -12.72 -1.35
N TRP A 106 4.20 -14.04 -1.34
CA TRP A 106 3.23 -15.02 -1.83
C TRP A 106 1.97 -15.11 -0.98
N THR A 107 2.07 -14.85 0.33
CA THR A 107 0.90 -14.80 1.22
C THR A 107 0.15 -13.47 1.20
N SER A 108 0.67 -12.48 0.47
CA SER A 108 0.09 -11.14 0.40
C SER A 108 -1.25 -11.15 -0.36
N PRO A 109 -2.22 -10.31 0.04
CA PRO A 109 -3.44 -10.08 -0.75
C PRO A 109 -3.18 -9.39 -2.10
N ILE A 110 -1.95 -8.91 -2.34
CA ILE A 110 -1.55 -8.18 -3.55
C ILE A 110 -1.08 -9.18 -4.62
N PRO A 111 -1.72 -9.21 -5.80
CA PRO A 111 -1.32 -10.12 -6.87
C PRO A 111 0.13 -9.90 -7.31
N ALA A 112 0.89 -10.99 -7.47
CA ALA A 112 2.27 -10.97 -7.99
C ALA A 112 3.18 -9.94 -7.30
N MET A 113 3.04 -9.79 -5.97
CA MET A 113 3.75 -8.76 -5.21
C MET A 113 5.28 -8.85 -5.35
N TYR A 114 5.83 -10.06 -5.29
CA TYR A 114 7.26 -10.29 -5.42
C TYR A 114 7.76 -9.84 -6.80
N ASP A 115 7.09 -10.29 -7.87
CA ASP A 115 7.47 -9.93 -9.24
C ASP A 115 7.41 -8.42 -9.47
N GLN A 116 6.40 -7.74 -8.90
CA GLN A 116 6.31 -6.28 -8.97
C GLN A 116 7.50 -5.60 -8.32
N VAL A 117 7.90 -6.05 -7.13
CA VAL A 117 9.05 -5.52 -6.39
C VAL A 117 10.37 -5.81 -7.13
N GLN A 118 10.57 -7.06 -7.56
CA GLN A 118 11.78 -7.48 -8.27
C GLN A 118 11.94 -6.75 -9.60
N ASN A 119 10.87 -6.62 -10.39
CA ASN A 119 10.90 -5.90 -11.66
C ASN A 119 11.21 -4.41 -11.46
N ALA A 120 10.69 -3.80 -10.40
CA ALA A 120 11.01 -2.41 -10.07
C ALA A 120 12.46 -2.24 -9.59
N PHE A 121 13.07 -3.27 -9.00
CA PHE A 121 14.46 -3.25 -8.58
C PHE A 121 15.43 -3.45 -9.75
N LEU A 122 15.07 -4.32 -10.70
CA LEU A 122 15.87 -4.59 -11.90
C LEU A 122 15.70 -3.53 -13.01
N GLY A 123 14.61 -2.76 -12.94
CA GLY A 123 14.30 -1.69 -13.89
C GLY A 123 15.29 -0.53 -13.81
N ARG A 124 15.25 0.34 -14.83
CA ARG A 124 16.02 1.58 -14.82
C ARG A 124 15.41 2.59 -13.85
N TYR A 125 16.25 3.46 -13.31
CA TYR A 125 15.82 4.48 -12.36
C TYR A 125 14.88 5.51 -12.99
N GLU A 126 14.99 5.79 -14.30
CA GLU A 126 14.08 6.72 -14.98
C GLU A 126 12.65 6.18 -15.13
N ASP A 127 12.48 4.85 -15.09
CA ASP A 127 11.18 4.16 -15.22
C ASP A 127 10.60 3.72 -13.87
N LEU A 128 11.20 4.20 -12.77
CA LEU A 128 10.78 3.79 -11.43
C LEU A 128 9.36 4.30 -11.14
N LYS A 129 8.50 3.38 -10.73
CA LYS A 129 7.14 3.72 -10.29
C LYS A 129 7.20 4.57 -9.01
N ASP A 130 6.23 5.46 -8.82
CA ASP A 130 6.17 6.37 -7.66
C ASP A 130 6.38 5.65 -6.32
N TRP A 131 5.71 4.52 -6.10
CA TRP A 131 5.86 3.72 -4.87
C TRP A 131 7.27 3.15 -4.67
N ALA A 132 8.00 2.85 -5.74
CA ALA A 132 9.35 2.33 -5.65
C ALA A 132 10.34 3.46 -5.32
N ALA A 133 10.09 4.68 -5.83
CA ALA A 133 10.88 5.86 -5.48
C ALA A 133 10.72 6.18 -3.98
N GLU A 134 9.47 6.22 -3.50
CA GLU A 134 9.16 6.37 -2.07
C GLU A 134 9.78 5.25 -1.22
N GLY A 135 9.70 3.99 -1.70
CA GLY A 135 10.32 2.84 -1.02
C GLY A 135 11.84 2.96 -0.93
N THR A 136 12.48 3.52 -1.96
CA THR A 136 13.93 3.80 -1.96
C THR A 136 14.29 4.81 -0.88
N GLU A 137 13.55 5.91 -0.80
CA GLU A 137 13.78 6.94 0.22
C GLU A 137 13.56 6.40 1.63
N LEU A 138 12.51 5.60 1.82
CA LEU A 138 12.21 4.94 3.09
C LEU A 138 13.32 3.98 3.51
N GLY A 139 13.75 3.10 2.61
CA GLY A 139 14.84 2.14 2.86
C GLY A 139 16.16 2.83 3.19
N ARG A 140 16.55 3.85 2.42
CA ARG A 140 17.75 4.68 2.70
C ARG A 140 17.65 5.38 4.05
N SER A 141 16.47 5.83 4.44
CA SER A 141 16.27 6.49 5.73
C SER A 141 16.37 5.51 6.89
N ALA A 142 15.79 4.31 6.77
CA ALA A 142 15.95 3.26 7.76
C ALA A 142 17.40 2.82 7.91
N TRP A 143 18.11 2.62 6.79
CA TRP A 143 19.52 2.27 6.78
C TRP A 143 20.38 3.33 7.47
N ARG A 144 20.15 4.62 7.18
CA ARG A 144 20.85 5.73 7.86
C ARG A 144 20.60 5.76 9.36
N VAL A 145 19.42 5.38 9.83
CA VAL A 145 19.12 5.30 11.26
C VAL A 145 19.90 4.15 11.91
N CYS A 146 19.88 2.96 11.31
CA CYS A 146 20.65 1.80 11.79
C CYS A 146 22.16 2.07 11.88
N LEU A 147 22.73 2.76 10.88
CA LEU A 147 24.13 3.19 10.91
C LEU A 147 24.43 4.15 12.07
N LYS A 148 23.51 5.08 12.38
CA LYS A 148 23.67 6.04 13.48
C LYS A 148 23.56 5.42 14.86
N THR A 149 22.73 4.38 15.01
CA THR A 149 22.55 3.70 16.29
C THR A 149 23.58 2.60 16.53
N MET A 150 24.50 2.35 15.58
CA MET A 150 25.41 1.18 15.56
C MET A 150 24.68 -0.15 15.77
N ASP A 151 23.39 -0.18 15.43
CA ASP A 151 22.49 -1.29 15.63
C ASP A 151 22.07 -1.77 14.24
N ILE A 152 22.98 -2.54 13.63
CA ILE A 152 22.90 -3.02 12.25
C ILE A 152 22.17 -4.37 12.20
N ASP A 153 21.61 -4.84 13.33
CA ASP A 153 20.78 -6.03 13.28
C ASP A 153 19.53 -5.77 12.45
N LEU A 154 19.24 -6.71 11.56
CA LEU A 154 18.18 -6.54 10.57
C LEU A 154 16.79 -6.45 11.22
N ASP A 155 16.63 -6.99 12.42
CA ASP A 155 15.43 -6.83 13.22
C ASP A 155 15.21 -5.36 13.59
N SER A 156 16.28 -4.67 13.99
CA SER A 156 16.28 -3.21 14.21
C SER A 156 15.97 -2.46 12.90
N LEU A 157 16.44 -2.97 11.75
CA LEU A 157 16.20 -2.36 10.44
C LEU A 157 14.75 -2.53 9.94
N PHE A 158 14.18 -3.72 10.10
CA PHE A 158 12.78 -4.02 9.81
C PHE A 158 11.86 -3.17 10.68
N LEU A 159 12.16 -3.11 11.98
CA LEU A 159 11.44 -2.26 12.93
C LEU A 159 11.56 -0.78 12.53
N ASN A 160 12.74 -0.31 12.14
CA ASN A 160 12.93 1.07 11.71
C ASN A 160 12.15 1.42 10.43
N ILE A 161 12.03 0.51 9.45
CA ILE A 161 11.18 0.71 8.28
C ILE A 161 9.70 0.85 8.69
N LEU A 162 9.23 -0.02 9.59
CA LEU A 162 7.86 0.05 10.10
C LEU A 162 7.60 1.33 10.92
N PHE A 163 8.54 1.71 11.78
CA PHE A 163 8.45 2.92 12.60
C PHE A 163 8.48 4.18 11.74
N LEU A 164 9.39 4.28 10.77
CA LEU A 164 9.47 5.44 9.88
C LEU A 164 8.20 5.58 9.05
N LYS A 165 7.65 4.49 8.50
CA LYS A 165 6.36 4.53 7.80
C LYS A 165 5.19 4.94 8.72
N ALA A 166 5.20 4.49 9.97
CA ALA A 166 4.19 4.92 10.94
C ALA A 166 4.30 6.42 11.25
N LEU A 167 5.53 6.93 11.40
CA LEU A 167 5.80 8.35 11.67
C LEU A 167 5.42 9.24 10.48
N THR A 168 5.74 8.87 9.24
CA THR A 168 5.33 9.62 8.05
C THR A 168 3.82 9.72 7.95
N LYS A 169 3.10 8.59 8.13
CA LYS A 169 1.63 8.58 8.17
C LYS A 169 1.04 9.46 9.29
N ILE A 170 1.69 9.55 10.44
CA ILE A 170 1.26 10.43 11.54
C ILE A 170 1.50 11.89 11.17
N ASP A 171 2.63 12.22 10.58
CA ASP A 171 2.98 13.58 10.22
C ASP A 171 2.16 14.11 9.04
N ASP A 172 1.83 13.28 8.06
CA ASP A 172 0.90 13.63 6.98
C ASP A 172 -0.51 13.91 7.52
N LYS A 173 -0.98 13.09 8.48
CA LYS A 173 -2.24 13.35 9.19
C LYS A 173 -2.21 14.64 10.01
N LYS A 174 -1.06 15.03 10.56
CA LYS A 174 -0.89 16.30 11.29
C LYS A 174 -0.82 17.51 10.34
N ARG A 175 -0.22 17.35 9.15
CA ARG A 175 -0.16 18.39 8.11
C ARG A 175 -1.53 18.67 7.50
N HIS A 176 -2.33 17.63 7.26
CA HIS A 176 -3.69 17.77 6.72
C HIS A 176 -4.78 18.10 7.75
N ASN A 177 -4.46 18.09 9.05
CA ASN A 177 -5.43 18.43 10.09
C ASN A 177 -4.82 19.38 11.15
N PRO A 178 -4.59 20.66 10.81
CA PRO A 178 -3.92 21.63 11.69
C PRO A 178 -4.67 21.92 13.00
N LYS A 179 -5.97 21.59 13.07
CA LYS A 179 -6.82 21.84 14.26
C LYS A 179 -6.45 20.99 15.49
N ARG A 180 -5.69 19.90 15.35
CA ARG A 180 -5.19 19.11 16.50
C ARG A 180 -3.98 19.73 17.21
N LYS A 181 -3.25 20.66 16.59
CA LYS A 181 -2.13 21.36 17.25
C LYS A 181 -2.58 22.32 18.35
N VAL A 182 -3.81 22.85 18.26
CA VAL A 182 -4.31 23.86 19.22
C VAL A 182 -4.75 23.21 20.55
N SER A 183 -5.28 21.99 20.52
CA SER A 183 -5.75 21.31 21.75
C SER A 183 -4.60 20.80 22.64
N GLN A 184 -3.51 20.30 22.05
CA GLN A 184 -2.35 19.86 22.83
C GLN A 184 -1.53 21.02 23.42
N LYS A 185 -1.42 22.16 22.71
CA LYS A 185 -0.79 23.39 23.26
C LYS A 185 -1.60 23.97 24.44
N LYS A 186 -2.93 23.93 24.37
CA LYS A 186 -3.80 24.33 25.50
C LYS A 186 -3.69 23.38 26.70
N LEU A 187 -3.58 22.07 26.49
CA LEU A 187 -3.36 21.11 27.58
C LEU A 187 -1.98 21.27 28.24
N TYR A 188 -0.92 21.50 27.47
CA TYR A 188 0.43 21.69 28.02
C TYR A 188 0.57 23.00 28.81
N ASN A 189 -0.11 24.07 28.38
CA ASN A 189 -0.16 25.32 29.12
C ASN A 189 -1.00 25.21 30.39
N LYS A 190 -2.13 24.49 30.36
CA LYS A 190 -2.98 24.26 31.53
C LYS A 190 -2.25 23.48 32.64
N VAL A 191 -1.39 22.52 32.28
CA VAL A 191 -0.54 21.74 33.20
C VAL A 191 0.64 22.56 33.75
N LYS A 192 1.18 23.49 32.97
CA LYS A 192 2.22 24.43 33.46
C LYS A 192 1.67 25.44 34.46
N ASP A 193 0.43 25.91 34.26
CA ASP A 193 -0.21 26.84 35.20
C ASP A 193 -0.63 26.14 36.51
N THR A 194 -1.06 24.87 36.46
CA THR A 194 -1.34 24.10 37.69
C THR A 194 -0.06 23.80 38.49
N LYS A 195 1.09 23.56 37.84
CA LYS A 195 2.36 23.33 38.54
C LYS A 195 2.99 24.59 39.15
N ARG A 196 2.58 25.79 38.72
CA ARG A 196 3.03 27.06 39.32
C ARG A 196 2.26 27.44 40.58
N HIS A 197 1.05 26.90 40.79
CA HIS A 197 0.25 27.18 41.99
C HIS A 197 0.44 26.19 43.15
N VAL A 198 1.21 25.10 42.97
CA VAL A 198 1.45 24.08 44.02
C VAL A 198 2.84 24.21 44.66
N LYS A 199 3.58 25.30 44.38
CA LYS A 199 4.90 25.58 44.97
C LYS A 199 4.90 26.87 45.82
N ILE A 200 3.90 27.05 46.67
CA ILE A 200 3.96 27.95 47.85
C ILE A 200 3.09 27.30 48.93
N GLN A 201 3.62 27.21 50.16
CA GLN A 201 3.10 26.51 51.36
C GLN A 201 3.46 25.02 51.44
N ILE A 202 4.67 24.69 51.92
CA ILE A 202 5.04 24.45 53.33
C ILE A 202 6.56 24.56 53.42
#